data_AF-A0A645FI30-F1
#
_entry.id   AF-A0A645FI30-F1
#
_cell.length_a   1.000
_cell.length_b   1.000
_cell.length_c   1.000
_cell.angle_alpha   90.00
_cell.angle_beta   90.00
_cell.angle_gamma   90.00
#
_symmetry.space_group_name_H-M   'P 1'
#
loop_
_entity.id
_entity.type
_entity.pdbx_description
1 polymer ?
#
loop_
_entity_poly.entity_id
_entity_poly.type
_entity_poly.pdbx_seq_one_letter_code
_entity_poly.pdbx_strand_id
1 'polypeptide(L)'
;MIQNAIGTAPITLFEKDNHVVISLPGVPNEMKNVMTNQIIPLLRQKFHTEAIIHKTLLVQGYSESGLAMKIADWENSLPDNIHLAYLPIPGITKLRLSGKSNNHTELELSINQYISSLEKILGNAIISYEDTPLEKIVGNILRQKEKTLATAESCTGGYIAHRITSIPGSSEYFKGTIVAYSNTIKTTILQVAETDLVNCGAVSKEVVEQMAKNVQNLLQSDYAIATSGVAGPDGGTENKPVGTIWISVCSATNMLTRKYNFSNDRIYNIVRTTQTALLMLKEIL
;
A
#
# COMPACT_ATOMS: atom_id res chain seq x y z
N MET A 1 -26.45 -7.87 -30.65
CA MET A 1 -24.99 -8.00 -30.39
C MET A 1 -24.41 -6.62 -30.15
N ILE A 2 -23.42 -6.53 -29.28
CA ILE A 2 -22.70 -5.30 -28.95
C ILE A 2 -21.28 -5.45 -29.47
N GLN A 3 -20.80 -4.47 -30.25
CA GLN A 3 -19.47 -4.51 -30.83
C GLN A 3 -18.40 -4.31 -29.75
N ASN A 4 -17.42 -5.20 -29.72
CA ASN A 4 -16.22 -5.02 -28.91
C ASN A 4 -15.29 -4.03 -29.63
N ALA A 5 -15.08 -2.87 -29.03
CA ALA A 5 -14.26 -1.81 -29.64
C ALA A 5 -12.75 -2.10 -29.60
N ILE A 6 -12.32 -3.04 -28.74
CA ILE A 6 -10.89 -3.32 -28.50
C ILE A 6 -10.55 -4.81 -28.62
N GLY A 7 -11.43 -5.59 -29.27
CA GLY A 7 -11.24 -7.01 -29.50
C GLY A 7 -12.15 -7.53 -30.60
N THR A 8 -11.92 -8.76 -31.04
CA THR A 8 -12.64 -9.36 -32.19
C THR A 8 -13.91 -10.10 -31.78
N ALA A 9 -13.98 -10.61 -30.54
CA ALA A 9 -15.13 -11.33 -30.03
C ALA A 9 -16.27 -10.35 -29.68
N PRO A 10 -17.44 -10.43 -30.34
CA PRO A 10 -18.57 -9.57 -30.02
C PRO A 10 -19.24 -10.00 -28.72
N ILE A 11 -19.99 -9.08 -28.13
CA ILE A 11 -20.73 -9.30 -26.89
C ILE A 11 -22.15 -9.70 -27.26
N THR A 12 -22.62 -10.79 -26.67
CA THR A 12 -23.98 -11.28 -26.91
C THR A 12 -24.85 -10.98 -25.70
N LEU A 13 -25.96 -10.30 -25.94
CA LEU A 13 -26.95 -9.94 -24.93
C LEU A 13 -28.23 -10.68 -25.26
N PHE A 14 -28.72 -11.45 -24.29
CA PHE A 14 -29.99 -12.16 -24.35
C PHE A 14 -30.94 -11.56 -23.32
N GLU A 15 -32.18 -11.36 -23.73
CA GLU A 15 -33.22 -10.82 -22.88
C GLU A 15 -34.46 -11.73 -22.94
N LYS A 16 -34.97 -12.11 -21.78
CA LYS A 16 -36.21 -12.88 -21.66
C LYS A 16 -36.85 -12.66 -20.29
N ASP A 17 -38.16 -12.41 -20.24
CA ASP A 17 -38.94 -12.31 -19.00
C ASP A 17 -38.32 -11.37 -17.95
N ASN A 18 -37.89 -10.18 -18.37
CA ASN A 18 -37.16 -9.19 -17.55
C ASN A 18 -35.79 -9.65 -16.99
N HIS A 19 -35.28 -10.78 -17.45
CA HIS A 19 -33.92 -11.25 -17.16
C HIS A 19 -33.00 -10.90 -18.33
N VAL A 20 -31.77 -10.49 -17.99
CA VAL A 20 -30.73 -10.16 -18.97
C VAL A 20 -29.52 -11.05 -18.71
N VAL A 21 -29.08 -11.77 -19.75
CA VAL A 21 -27.88 -12.61 -19.74
C VAL A 21 -26.90 -12.04 -20.76
N ILE A 22 -25.67 -11.79 -20.34
CA ILE A 22 -24.65 -11.15 -21.17
C ILE A 22 -23.42 -12.05 -21.21
N SER A 23 -23.01 -12.43 -22.41
CA SER A 23 -21.75 -13.14 -22.67
C SER A 23 -20.66 -12.14 -23.01
N LEU A 24 -19.59 -12.13 -22.21
CA LEU A 24 -18.47 -11.18 -22.30
C LEU A 24 -17.17 -11.88 -22.72
N PRO A 25 -16.19 -11.15 -23.29
CA PRO A 25 -14.88 -11.68 -23.60
C PRO A 25 -14.14 -12.15 -22.34
N GLY A 26 -13.29 -13.18 -22.46
CA GLY A 26 -12.45 -13.65 -21.36
C GLY A 26 -11.25 -12.75 -21.06
N VAL A 27 -10.83 -11.90 -22.02
CA VAL A 27 -9.68 -11.00 -21.86
C VAL A 27 -10.06 -9.86 -20.91
N PRO A 28 -9.40 -9.69 -19.74
CA PRO A 28 -9.86 -8.77 -18.70
C PRO A 28 -9.98 -7.31 -19.15
N ASN A 29 -9.06 -6.82 -19.98
CA ASN A 29 -9.08 -5.44 -20.47
C ASN A 29 -10.28 -5.20 -21.42
N GLU A 30 -10.55 -6.14 -22.32
CA GLU A 30 -11.72 -6.09 -23.21
C GLU A 30 -13.02 -6.12 -22.41
N MET A 31 -13.15 -7.08 -21.48
CA MET A 31 -14.32 -7.24 -20.63
C MET A 31 -14.59 -5.97 -19.81
N LYS A 32 -13.57 -5.43 -19.12
CA LYS A 32 -13.71 -4.22 -18.29
C LYS A 32 -14.14 -3.03 -19.12
N ASN A 33 -13.51 -2.82 -20.28
CA ASN A 33 -13.85 -1.70 -21.16
C ASN A 33 -15.33 -1.75 -21.59
N VAL A 34 -15.81 -2.92 -22.01
CA VAL A 34 -17.20 -3.07 -22.45
C VAL A 34 -18.18 -2.99 -21.28
N MET A 35 -17.83 -3.57 -20.13
CA MET A 35 -18.64 -3.49 -18.92
C MET A 35 -18.89 -2.04 -18.50
N THR A 36 -17.81 -1.25 -18.40
CA THR A 36 -17.87 0.14 -17.95
C THR A 36 -18.58 1.06 -18.94
N ASN A 37 -18.24 0.95 -20.23
CA ASN A 37 -18.67 1.95 -21.22
C ASN A 37 -20.00 1.62 -21.90
N GLN A 38 -20.44 0.36 -21.88
CA GLN A 38 -21.62 -0.06 -22.64
C GLN A 38 -22.64 -0.82 -21.79
N ILE A 39 -22.20 -1.84 -21.04
CA ILE A 39 -23.13 -2.71 -20.29
C ILE A 39 -23.74 -2.03 -19.07
N ILE A 40 -22.94 -1.43 -18.20
CA ILE A 40 -23.44 -0.75 -17.00
C ILE A 40 -24.42 0.38 -17.36
N PRO A 41 -24.13 1.27 -18.33
CA PRO A 41 -25.10 2.27 -18.79
C PRO A 41 -26.42 1.66 -19.27
N LEU A 42 -26.36 0.57 -20.06
CA LEU A 42 -27.54 -0.12 -20.57
C LEU A 42 -28.38 -0.72 -19.44
N LEU A 43 -27.75 -1.39 -18.46
CA LEU A 43 -28.46 -1.97 -17.32
C LEU A 43 -29.10 -0.90 -16.43
N ARG A 44 -28.45 0.27 -16.25
CA ARG A 44 -28.99 1.40 -15.48
C ARG A 44 -30.24 2.03 -16.12
N GLN A 45 -30.34 2.02 -17.45
CA GLN A 45 -31.54 2.51 -18.14
C GLN A 45 -32.73 1.56 -17.96
N LYS A 46 -32.45 0.27 -17.78
CA LYS A 46 -33.47 -0.78 -17.76
C LYS A 46 -33.94 -1.15 -16.36
N PHE A 47 -33.02 -1.23 -15.41
CA PHE A 47 -33.30 -1.67 -14.06
C PHE A 47 -33.18 -0.50 -13.10
N HIS A 48 -34.17 -0.37 -12.22
CA HIS A 48 -34.02 0.47 -11.05
C HIS A 48 -33.16 -0.27 -10.03
N THR A 49 -31.97 0.26 -9.77
CA THR A 49 -31.05 -0.27 -8.77
C THR A 49 -30.80 0.79 -7.71
N GLU A 50 -30.76 0.38 -6.45
CA GLU A 50 -30.29 1.25 -5.37
C GLU A 50 -28.90 1.82 -5.71
N ALA A 51 -28.68 3.09 -5.42
CA ALA A 51 -27.36 3.67 -5.39
C ALA A 51 -26.56 3.05 -4.26
N ILE A 52 -25.33 2.63 -4.57
CA ILE A 52 -24.37 2.13 -3.60
C ILE A 52 -23.16 3.05 -3.64
N ILE A 53 -22.79 3.61 -2.48
CA ILE A 53 -21.64 4.50 -2.35
C ILE A 53 -20.65 3.88 -1.37
N HIS A 54 -19.38 3.86 -1.76
CA HIS A 54 -18.27 3.52 -0.88
C HIS A 54 -17.35 4.73 -0.73
N LYS A 55 -17.05 5.11 0.50
CA LYS A 55 -16.00 6.09 0.82
C LYS A 55 -15.00 5.44 1.77
N THR A 56 -13.72 5.76 1.59
CA THR A 56 -12.62 5.11 2.30
C THR A 56 -11.77 6.14 3.01
N LEU A 57 -11.44 5.88 4.27
CA LEU A 57 -10.46 6.65 5.02
C LEU A 57 -9.32 5.73 5.42
N LEU A 58 -8.09 6.25 5.38
CA LEU A 58 -6.92 5.56 5.90
C LEU A 58 -6.55 6.17 7.24
N VAL A 59 -6.56 5.35 8.29
CA VAL A 59 -6.30 5.77 9.67
C VAL A 59 -5.00 5.15 10.16
N GLN A 60 -4.11 5.96 10.73
CA GLN A 60 -2.85 5.51 11.31
C GLN A 60 -2.79 5.84 12.81
N GLY A 61 -2.00 5.07 13.56
CA GLY A 61 -1.71 5.35 14.98
C GLY A 61 -2.59 4.59 15.97
N TYR A 62 -3.48 3.73 15.49
CA TYR A 62 -4.35 2.89 16.32
C TYR A 62 -4.18 1.42 15.98
N SER A 63 -4.31 0.54 16.98
CA SER A 63 -4.70 -0.84 16.74
C SER A 63 -6.15 -0.89 16.26
N GLU A 64 -6.56 -1.99 15.64
CA GLU A 64 -7.95 -2.18 15.22
C GLU A 64 -8.93 -2.04 16.40
N SER A 65 -8.68 -2.77 17.49
CA SER A 65 -9.48 -2.69 18.71
C SER A 65 -9.48 -1.30 19.34
N GLY A 66 -8.32 -0.63 19.34
CA GLY A 66 -8.18 0.73 19.85
C GLY A 66 -8.97 1.75 19.03
N LEU A 67 -8.97 1.60 17.71
CA LEU A 67 -9.76 2.44 16.81
C LEU A 67 -11.25 2.19 17.02
N ALA A 68 -11.68 0.92 17.04
CA ALA A 68 -13.07 0.56 17.25
C ALA A 68 -13.63 1.10 18.58
N MET A 69 -12.89 0.97 19.68
CA MET A 69 -13.26 1.58 20.95
C MET A 69 -13.33 3.11 20.87
N LYS A 70 -12.39 3.74 20.16
CA LYS A 70 -12.32 5.20 20.04
C LYS A 70 -13.51 5.80 19.28
N ILE A 71 -14.06 5.06 18.31
CA ILE A 71 -15.15 5.54 17.44
C ILE A 71 -16.48 4.83 17.69
N ALA A 72 -16.61 4.03 18.76
CA ALA A 72 -17.78 3.20 19.04
C ALA A 72 -19.09 4.00 19.07
N ASP A 73 -19.15 5.12 19.79
CA ASP A 73 -20.36 5.95 19.87
C ASP A 73 -20.73 6.56 18.52
N TRP A 74 -19.72 6.95 17.73
CA TRP A 74 -19.91 7.45 16.37
C TRP A 74 -20.41 6.34 15.44
N GLU A 75 -19.83 5.13 15.53
CA GLU A 75 -20.23 3.98 14.71
C GLU A 75 -21.66 3.54 15.04
N ASN A 76 -22.03 3.52 16.33
CA ASN A 76 -23.39 3.25 16.78
C ASN A 76 -24.42 4.30 16.35
N SER A 77 -23.97 5.50 15.93
CA SER A 77 -24.84 6.57 15.43
C SER A 77 -25.09 6.52 13.92
N LEU A 78 -24.48 5.57 13.21
CA LEU A 78 -24.71 5.36 11.79
C LEU A 78 -26.16 4.87 11.54
N PRO A 79 -26.82 5.33 10.47
CA PRO A 79 -28.14 4.85 10.11
C PRO A 79 -28.05 3.44 9.54
N ASP A 80 -29.16 2.69 9.57
CA ASP A 80 -29.23 1.30 9.09
C ASP A 80 -28.77 1.11 7.64
N ASN A 81 -28.83 2.17 6.82
CA ASN A 81 -28.45 2.12 5.41
C ASN A 81 -26.98 2.50 5.16
N ILE A 82 -26.16 2.76 6.19
CA ILE A 82 -24.72 3.02 6.11
C ILE A 82 -23.97 2.10 7.08
N HIS A 83 -23.01 1.35 6.58
CA HIS A 83 -22.19 0.44 7.39
C HIS A 83 -20.71 0.79 7.31
N LEU A 84 -20.02 0.63 8.44
CA LEU A 84 -18.58 0.71 8.53
C LEU A 84 -17.95 -0.68 8.38
N ALA A 85 -16.84 -0.77 7.66
CA ALA A 85 -15.99 -1.94 7.65
C ALA A 85 -14.54 -1.56 7.99
N TYR A 86 -13.92 -2.35 8.87
CA TYR A 86 -12.50 -2.29 9.19
C TYR A 86 -11.73 -3.23 8.26
N LEU A 87 -10.78 -2.67 7.51
CA LEU A 87 -9.94 -3.40 6.56
C LEU A 87 -8.49 -3.19 6.99
N PRO A 88 -7.99 -3.95 7.98
CA PRO A 88 -6.66 -3.75 8.52
C PRO A 88 -5.61 -4.06 7.45
N ILE A 89 -4.67 -3.13 7.28
CA ILE A 89 -3.42 -3.35 6.57
C ILE A 89 -2.27 -3.11 7.56
N PRO A 90 -1.07 -3.67 7.32
CA PRO A 90 0.06 -3.41 8.21
C PRO A 90 0.22 -1.91 8.53
N GLY A 91 0.08 -1.53 9.80
CA GLY A 91 0.28 -0.17 10.33
C GLY A 91 -0.75 0.89 9.94
N ILE A 92 -1.78 0.55 9.15
CA ILE A 92 -2.87 1.45 8.76
C ILE A 92 -4.19 0.66 8.84
N THR A 93 -5.24 1.25 9.39
CA THR A 93 -6.58 0.68 9.32
C THR A 93 -7.37 1.42 8.27
N LYS A 94 -7.81 0.71 7.23
CA LYS A 94 -8.72 1.27 6.24
C LYS A 94 -10.15 1.18 6.77
N LEU A 95 -10.79 2.33 6.94
CA LEU A 95 -12.21 2.42 7.26
C LEU A 95 -12.99 2.62 5.97
N ARG A 96 -13.96 1.74 5.68
CA ARG A 96 -14.83 1.90 4.51
C ARG A 96 -16.27 2.08 4.94
N LEU A 97 -16.81 3.27 4.72
CA LEU A 97 -18.24 3.53 4.82
C LEU A 97 -18.90 3.07 3.53
N SER A 98 -19.92 2.22 3.65
CA SER A 98 -20.69 1.69 2.53
C SER A 98 -22.16 1.98 2.77
N GLY A 99 -22.78 2.74 1.88
CA GLY A 99 -24.19 3.09 1.99
C GLY A 99 -25.02 2.58 0.83
N LYS A 100 -26.31 2.37 1.06
CA LYS A 100 -27.31 2.03 0.03
C LYS A 100 -28.54 2.93 0.13
N SER A 101 -29.06 3.39 -1.00
CA SER A 101 -30.28 4.22 -1.04
C SER A 101 -30.85 4.32 -2.46
N ASN A 102 -32.14 4.55 -2.60
CA ASN A 102 -32.75 4.92 -3.89
C ASN A 102 -32.39 6.35 -4.34
N ASN A 103 -31.83 7.18 -3.45
CA ASN A 103 -31.41 8.54 -3.72
C ASN A 103 -29.89 8.70 -3.54
N HIS A 104 -29.16 8.73 -4.66
CA HIS A 104 -27.70 8.86 -4.66
C HIS A 104 -27.22 10.16 -3.97
N THR A 105 -27.84 11.29 -4.28
CA THR A 105 -27.39 12.61 -3.79
C THR A 105 -27.55 12.72 -2.29
N GLU A 106 -28.68 12.27 -1.75
CA GLU A 106 -28.94 12.27 -0.31
C GLU A 106 -27.98 11.32 0.43
N LEU A 107 -27.74 10.14 -0.13
CA LEU A 107 -26.78 9.19 0.44
C LEU A 107 -25.36 9.75 0.47
N GLU A 108 -24.93 10.42 -0.61
CA GLU A 108 -23.60 11.03 -0.66
C GLU A 108 -23.46 12.15 0.37
N LEU A 109 -24.47 13.01 0.50
CA LEU A 109 -24.49 14.06 1.53
C LEU A 109 -24.41 13.47 2.94
N SER A 110 -25.21 12.44 3.22
CA SER A 110 -25.21 11.75 4.52
C SER A 110 -23.85 11.13 4.84
N ILE A 111 -23.26 10.36 3.93
CA ILE A 111 -21.93 9.77 4.12
C ILE A 111 -20.88 10.86 4.38
N ASN A 112 -20.89 11.94 3.61
CA ASN A 112 -19.93 13.03 3.78
C ASN A 112 -20.09 13.72 5.15
N GLN A 113 -21.31 13.88 5.66
CA GLN A 113 -21.55 14.39 7.02
C GLN A 113 -20.93 13.49 8.09
N TYR A 114 -21.07 12.18 7.96
CA TYR A 114 -20.45 11.21 8.88
C TYR A 114 -18.92 11.21 8.78
N ILE A 115 -18.37 11.38 7.57
CA ILE A 115 -16.92 11.56 7.39
C ILE A 115 -16.43 12.82 8.10
N SER A 116 -17.12 13.95 7.94
CA SER A 116 -16.76 15.20 8.62
C SER A 116 -16.90 15.13 10.13
N SER A 117 -17.84 14.36 10.67
CA SER A 117 -17.93 14.14 12.13
C SER A 117 -16.83 13.19 12.63
N LEU A 118 -16.47 12.17 11.85
CA LEU A 118 -15.35 11.27 12.16
C LEU A 118 -14.01 12.01 12.15
N GLU A 119 -13.82 12.95 11.23
CA GLU A 119 -12.63 13.81 11.17
C GLU A 119 -12.43 14.61 12.47
N LYS A 120 -13.51 15.07 13.10
CA LYS A 120 -13.42 15.75 14.41
C LYS A 120 -12.95 14.82 15.54
N ILE A 121 -13.15 13.51 15.41
CA ILE A 121 -12.76 12.51 16.41
C ILE A 121 -11.32 12.04 16.19
N LEU A 122 -10.95 11.79 14.93
CA LEU A 122 -9.67 11.17 14.57
C LEU A 122 -8.59 12.19 14.17
N GLY A 123 -8.98 13.37 13.68
CA GLY A 123 -8.08 14.45 13.29
C GLY A 123 -6.92 13.96 12.41
N ASN A 124 -5.69 14.27 12.84
CA ASN A 124 -4.44 13.94 12.13
C ASN A 124 -4.16 12.43 12.02
N ALA A 125 -4.95 11.56 12.67
CA ALA A 125 -4.86 10.13 12.45
C ALA A 125 -5.39 9.72 11.07
N ILE A 126 -6.27 10.51 10.45
CA ILE A 126 -6.70 10.30 9.07
C ILE A 126 -5.60 10.82 8.14
N ILE A 127 -4.99 9.90 7.38
CA ILE A 127 -3.89 10.22 6.46
C ILE A 127 -4.34 10.26 4.99
N SER A 128 -5.55 9.80 4.68
CA SER A 128 -6.16 9.87 3.35
C SER A 128 -7.67 9.69 3.42
N TYR A 129 -8.39 10.36 2.51
CA TYR A 129 -9.84 10.23 2.28
C TYR A 129 -10.17 9.39 1.03
N GLU A 130 -9.17 8.70 0.51
CA GLU A 130 -9.28 7.82 -0.64
C GLU A 130 -8.59 6.49 -0.32
N ASP A 131 -8.87 5.47 -1.14
CA ASP A 131 -8.10 4.23 -1.13
C ASP A 131 -6.74 4.43 -1.82
N THR A 132 -5.88 5.25 -1.19
CA THR A 132 -4.58 5.64 -1.71
C THR A 132 -3.50 4.66 -1.25
N PRO A 133 -2.74 4.03 -2.17
CA PRO A 133 -1.60 3.19 -1.81
C PRO A 133 -0.55 3.98 -0.99
N LEU A 134 0.09 3.34 -0.01
CA LEU A 134 1.05 4.01 0.88
C LEU A 134 2.22 4.65 0.13
N GLU A 135 2.73 4.00 -0.91
CA GLU A 135 3.78 4.53 -1.79
C GLU A 135 3.40 5.84 -2.46
N LYS A 136 2.10 6.04 -2.78
CA LYS A 136 1.57 7.29 -3.33
C LYS A 136 1.49 8.37 -2.25
N ILE A 137 1.10 8.00 -1.02
CA ILE A 137 1.10 8.92 0.13
C ILE A 137 2.52 9.42 0.40
N VAL A 138 3.49 8.50 0.53
CA VAL A 138 4.90 8.81 0.75
C VAL A 138 5.46 9.66 -0.39
N GLY A 139 5.18 9.30 -1.65
CA GLY A 139 5.60 10.06 -2.82
C GLY A 139 5.07 11.50 -2.82
N ASN A 140 3.79 11.68 -2.48
CA ASN A 140 3.20 13.02 -2.37
C ASN A 140 3.88 13.88 -1.29
N ILE A 141 4.18 13.30 -0.11
CA ILE A 141 4.87 14.02 0.97
C ILE A 141 6.28 14.43 0.52
N LEU A 142 7.02 13.52 -0.12
CA LEU A 142 8.36 13.80 -0.63
C LEU A 142 8.34 14.92 -1.68
N ARG A 143 7.40 14.87 -2.64
CA ARG A 143 7.22 15.92 -3.66
C ARG A 143 6.89 17.27 -3.05
N GLN A 144 5.95 17.31 -2.10
CA GLN A 144 5.56 18.54 -1.41
C GLN A 144 6.72 19.18 -0.63
N LYS A 145 7.63 18.36 -0.10
CA LYS A 145 8.82 18.82 0.62
C LYS A 145 10.03 19.07 -0.29
N GLU A 146 9.91 18.80 -1.59
CA GLU A 146 11.03 18.79 -2.54
C GLU A 146 12.19 17.90 -2.08
N LYS A 147 11.85 16.73 -1.52
CA LYS A 147 12.78 15.76 -0.96
C LYS A 147 12.87 14.49 -1.79
N THR A 148 14.03 13.84 -1.66
CA THR A 148 14.40 12.70 -2.48
C THR A 148 14.66 11.44 -1.67
N LEU A 149 14.49 10.27 -2.29
CA LEU A 149 14.56 8.96 -1.66
C LEU A 149 15.43 7.99 -2.49
N ALA A 150 16.26 7.22 -1.80
CA ALA A 150 17.00 6.09 -2.33
C ALA A 150 16.72 4.81 -1.54
N THR A 151 17.01 3.64 -2.12
CA THR A 151 16.84 2.35 -1.42
C THR A 151 18.03 1.42 -1.60
N ALA A 152 18.36 0.65 -0.56
CA ALA A 152 19.28 -0.48 -0.61
C ALA A 152 18.56 -1.77 -0.20
N GLU A 153 18.35 -2.67 -1.14
CA GLU A 153 17.46 -3.82 -0.95
C GLU A 153 18.23 -5.14 -0.97
N SER A 154 18.11 -5.94 0.08
CA SER A 154 18.55 -7.34 0.07
C SER A 154 17.33 -8.24 0.03
N CYS A 155 16.69 -8.50 1.18
CA CYS A 155 15.61 -9.50 1.28
C CYS A 155 14.34 -9.17 0.47
N THR A 156 14.11 -7.91 0.10
CA THR A 156 12.98 -7.48 -0.74
C THR A 156 13.25 -7.58 -2.24
N GLY A 157 14.51 -7.73 -2.66
CA GLY A 157 14.87 -7.99 -4.06
C GLY A 157 14.44 -6.91 -5.07
N GLY A 158 14.30 -5.65 -4.66
CA GLY A 158 13.82 -4.57 -5.53
C GLY A 158 12.33 -4.27 -5.39
N TYR A 159 11.60 -4.98 -4.53
CA TYR A 159 10.16 -4.80 -4.39
C TYR A 159 9.77 -3.44 -3.78
N ILE A 160 10.63 -2.81 -2.95
CA ILE A 160 10.40 -1.44 -2.48
C ILE A 160 10.48 -0.47 -3.66
N ALA A 161 11.56 -0.55 -4.45
CA ALA A 161 11.72 0.26 -5.65
C ALA A 161 10.58 0.04 -6.65
N HIS A 162 10.14 -1.20 -6.85
CA HIS A 162 9.00 -1.52 -7.71
C HIS A 162 7.71 -0.82 -7.24
N ARG A 163 7.37 -0.89 -5.95
CA ARG A 163 6.19 -0.20 -5.41
C ARG A 163 6.29 1.31 -5.59
N ILE A 164 7.43 1.91 -5.27
CA ILE A 164 7.65 3.35 -5.46
C ILE A 164 7.47 3.75 -6.94
N THR A 165 8.09 3.01 -7.86
CA THR A 165 8.06 3.30 -9.31
C THR A 165 6.77 2.90 -10.02
N SER A 166 5.89 2.15 -9.36
CA SER A 166 4.53 1.91 -9.85
C SER A 166 3.66 3.16 -9.84
N ILE A 167 4.07 4.21 -9.11
CA ILE A 167 3.37 5.49 -9.04
C ILE A 167 3.89 6.44 -10.12
N PRO A 168 3.03 6.90 -11.06
CA PRO A 168 3.43 7.90 -12.05
C PRO A 168 4.02 9.16 -11.42
N GLY A 169 5.11 9.68 -11.98
CA GLY A 169 5.84 10.83 -11.46
C GLY A 169 6.86 10.50 -10.37
N SER A 170 7.08 9.21 -10.05
CA SER A 170 8.06 8.80 -9.03
C SER A 170 9.49 9.29 -9.31
N SER A 171 9.83 9.57 -10.57
CA SER A 171 11.13 10.12 -10.98
C SER A 171 11.46 11.48 -10.37
N GLU A 172 10.46 12.24 -9.90
CA GLU A 172 10.67 13.53 -9.25
C GLU A 172 11.36 13.40 -7.88
N TYR A 173 11.14 12.28 -7.18
CA TYR A 173 11.66 12.09 -5.81
C TYR A 173 12.50 10.83 -5.63
N PHE A 174 12.30 9.78 -6.45
CA PHE A 174 13.02 8.52 -6.28
C PHE A 174 14.30 8.51 -7.13
N LYS A 175 15.46 8.48 -6.45
CA LYS A 175 16.79 8.50 -7.08
C LYS A 175 17.22 7.14 -7.63
N GLY A 176 16.68 6.06 -7.09
CA GLY A 176 16.99 4.70 -7.52
C GLY A 176 17.22 3.73 -6.37
N THR A 177 17.63 2.52 -6.74
CA THR A 177 17.85 1.42 -5.80
C THR A 177 19.15 0.69 -6.09
N ILE A 178 19.79 0.18 -5.04
CA ILE A 178 20.84 -0.83 -5.14
C ILE A 178 20.30 -2.13 -4.56
N VAL A 179 20.11 -3.14 -5.41
CA VAL A 179 19.73 -4.49 -4.96
C VAL A 179 20.99 -5.26 -4.54
N ALA A 180 21.39 -5.10 -3.29
CA ALA A 180 22.59 -5.72 -2.71
C ALA A 180 22.33 -7.14 -2.20
N TYR A 181 21.95 -8.04 -3.11
CA TYR A 181 21.55 -9.41 -2.77
C TYR A 181 22.73 -10.31 -2.33
N SER A 182 23.96 -9.97 -2.71
CA SER A 182 25.19 -10.65 -2.27
C SER A 182 26.03 -9.79 -1.33
N ASN A 183 26.87 -10.42 -0.50
CA ASN A 183 27.81 -9.72 0.36
C ASN A 183 28.82 -8.89 -0.44
N THR A 184 29.22 -9.35 -1.63
CA THR A 184 30.10 -8.61 -2.53
C THR A 184 29.50 -7.27 -2.95
N ILE A 185 28.20 -7.20 -3.25
CA ILE A 185 27.56 -5.90 -3.57
C ILE A 185 27.45 -5.02 -2.33
N LYS A 186 27.20 -5.61 -1.15
CA LYS A 186 27.20 -4.87 0.12
C LYS A 186 28.56 -4.21 0.38
N THR A 187 29.68 -4.90 0.15
CA THR A 187 31.01 -4.35 0.39
C THR A 187 31.48 -3.43 -0.74
N THR A 188 31.35 -3.83 -2.00
CA THR A 188 31.94 -3.09 -3.14
C THR A 188 31.15 -1.85 -3.55
N ILE A 189 29.82 -1.92 -3.52
CA ILE A 189 28.95 -0.82 -3.97
C ILE A 189 28.43 -0.03 -2.78
N LEU A 190 27.88 -0.72 -1.78
CA LEU A 190 27.35 -0.06 -0.58
C LEU A 190 28.41 0.19 0.49
N GLN A 191 29.68 -0.16 0.27
CA GLN A 191 30.79 0.12 1.20
C GLN A 191 30.52 -0.33 2.65
N VAL A 192 29.75 -1.40 2.82
CA VAL A 192 29.57 -2.04 4.14
C VAL A 192 30.91 -2.64 4.57
N ALA A 193 31.31 -2.40 5.81
CA ALA A 193 32.55 -2.93 6.35
C ALA A 193 32.54 -4.46 6.35
N GLU A 194 33.58 -5.06 5.76
CA GLU A 194 33.71 -6.52 5.69
C GLU A 194 33.80 -7.14 7.09
N THR A 195 34.44 -6.44 8.04
CA THR A 195 34.52 -6.85 9.44
C THR A 195 33.16 -7.04 10.08
N ASP A 196 32.17 -6.20 9.77
CA ASP A 196 30.83 -6.28 10.36
C ASP A 196 30.01 -7.39 9.72
N LEU A 197 30.23 -7.66 8.42
CA LEU A 197 29.65 -8.84 7.76
C LEU A 197 30.18 -10.14 8.37
N VAL A 198 31.46 -10.20 8.73
CA VAL A 198 32.07 -11.36 9.38
C VAL A 198 31.58 -11.51 10.82
N ASN A 199 31.60 -10.43 11.60
CA ASN A 199 31.31 -10.47 13.04
C ASN A 199 29.82 -10.60 13.35
N CYS A 200 28.96 -9.85 12.64
CA CYS A 200 27.54 -9.74 12.95
C CYS A 200 26.65 -10.46 11.93
N GLY A 201 27.18 -10.75 10.73
CA GLY A 201 26.44 -11.34 9.61
C GLY A 201 25.60 -10.31 8.84
N ALA A 202 25.26 -10.64 7.59
CA ALA A 202 24.51 -9.72 6.70
C ALA A 202 23.12 -9.31 7.23
N VAL A 203 22.52 -10.13 8.09
CA VAL A 203 21.25 -9.84 8.79
C VAL A 203 21.57 -9.35 10.20
N SER A 204 21.93 -8.09 10.31
CA SER A 204 22.24 -7.39 11.57
C SER A 204 21.84 -5.91 11.50
N LYS A 205 21.85 -5.25 12.66
CA LYS A 205 21.58 -3.82 12.78
C LYS A 205 22.65 -3.00 12.06
N GLU A 206 23.91 -3.31 12.35
CA GLU A 206 25.10 -2.59 11.88
C GLU A 206 25.18 -2.59 10.35
N VAL A 207 24.92 -3.74 9.73
CA VAL A 207 24.94 -3.89 8.27
C VAL A 207 23.82 -3.08 7.63
N VAL A 208 22.58 -3.14 8.15
CA VAL A 208 21.47 -2.42 7.53
C VAL A 208 21.59 -0.89 7.70
N GLU A 209 22.17 -0.43 8.81
CA GLU A 209 22.43 1.00 9.05
C GLU A 209 23.48 1.55 8.07
N GLN A 210 24.57 0.79 7.86
CA GLN A 210 25.56 1.13 6.84
C GLN A 210 24.96 1.12 5.44
N MET A 211 24.16 0.10 5.10
CA MET A 211 23.47 0.05 3.81
C MET A 211 22.60 1.30 3.58
N ALA A 212 21.82 1.73 4.59
CA ALA A 212 20.97 2.91 4.48
C ALA A 212 21.81 4.19 4.32
N LYS A 213 22.82 4.38 5.17
CA LYS A 213 23.65 5.58 5.13
C LYS A 213 24.46 5.68 3.85
N ASN A 214 25.03 4.58 3.40
CA ASN A 214 25.91 4.57 2.24
C ASN A 214 25.12 4.70 0.94
N VAL A 215 23.91 4.13 0.83
CA VAL A 215 23.06 4.36 -0.35
C VAL A 215 22.52 5.78 -0.41
N GLN A 216 22.21 6.38 0.74
CA GLN A 216 21.85 7.80 0.83
C GLN A 216 22.95 8.68 0.24
N ASN A 217 24.19 8.45 0.67
CA ASN A 217 25.35 9.22 0.21
C ASN A 217 25.66 8.94 -1.27
N LEU A 218 25.64 7.67 -1.68
CA LEU A 218 25.97 7.25 -3.05
C LEU A 218 25.00 7.83 -4.08
N LEU A 219 23.70 7.83 -3.79
CA LEU A 219 22.66 8.33 -4.69
C LEU A 219 22.27 9.79 -4.41
N GLN A 220 22.96 10.45 -3.47
CA GLN A 220 22.75 11.84 -3.07
C GLN A 220 21.26 12.14 -2.80
N SER A 221 20.62 11.30 -1.99
CA SER A 221 19.21 11.46 -1.62
C SER A 221 19.05 12.07 -0.22
N ASP A 222 17.93 12.75 0.02
CA ASP A 222 17.62 13.29 1.36
C ASP A 222 17.30 12.18 2.36
N TYR A 223 16.61 11.13 1.89
CA TYR A 223 16.23 9.97 2.68
C TYR A 223 16.72 8.68 2.03
N ALA A 224 16.93 7.64 2.84
CA ALA A 224 17.18 6.30 2.34
C ALA A 224 16.50 5.23 3.19
N ILE A 225 16.15 4.11 2.55
CA ILE A 225 15.68 2.88 3.19
C ILE A 225 16.68 1.77 2.89
N ALA A 226 17.01 0.95 3.87
CA ALA A 226 17.69 -0.32 3.65
C ALA A 226 16.98 -1.50 4.33
N THR A 227 17.04 -2.66 3.68
CA THR A 227 16.49 -3.91 4.23
C THR A 227 17.48 -5.07 4.11
N SER A 228 17.63 -5.83 5.18
CA SER A 228 18.38 -7.09 5.18
C SER A 228 17.73 -8.10 6.11
N GLY A 229 17.55 -9.34 5.66
CA GLY A 229 16.74 -10.30 6.37
C GLY A 229 16.69 -11.69 5.74
N VAL A 230 16.14 -12.63 6.49
CA VAL A 230 15.87 -14.01 6.05
C VAL A 230 14.41 -14.09 5.62
N ALA A 231 14.14 -13.87 4.33
CA ALA A 231 12.76 -13.93 3.82
C ALA A 231 12.18 -15.36 3.84
N GLY A 232 13.01 -16.40 3.73
CA GLY A 232 12.58 -17.81 3.68
C GLY A 232 12.41 -18.36 2.25
N PRO A 233 11.95 -19.62 2.11
CA PRO A 233 11.65 -20.54 3.20
C PRO A 233 12.91 -21.09 3.91
N ASP A 234 14.08 -20.98 3.30
CA ASP A 234 15.35 -21.46 3.85
C ASP A 234 16.22 -20.32 4.42
N GLY A 235 17.36 -20.69 5.01
CA GLY A 235 18.39 -19.75 5.48
C GLY A 235 18.18 -19.22 6.89
N GLY A 236 17.15 -19.70 7.60
CA GLY A 236 16.94 -19.42 9.01
C GLY A 236 17.88 -20.23 9.91
N THR A 237 18.18 -19.70 11.08
CA THR A 237 18.85 -20.40 12.18
C THR A 237 18.04 -20.22 13.47
N GLU A 238 18.36 -20.95 14.54
CA GLU A 238 17.68 -20.77 15.84
C GLU A 238 17.72 -19.31 16.33
N ASN A 239 18.86 -18.63 16.14
CA ASN A 239 19.05 -17.24 16.56
C ASN A 239 18.53 -16.21 15.55
N LYS A 240 18.36 -16.60 14.28
CA LYS A 240 17.88 -15.75 13.19
C LYS A 240 16.89 -16.57 12.34
N PRO A 241 15.68 -16.88 12.86
CA PRO A 241 14.72 -17.68 12.13
C PRO A 241 14.26 -16.97 10.86
N VAL A 242 13.65 -17.73 9.95
CA VAL A 242 12.92 -17.18 8.81
C VAL A 242 11.92 -16.12 9.31
N GLY A 243 11.82 -15.01 8.57
CA GLY A 243 11.05 -13.84 8.99
C GLY A 243 11.85 -12.82 9.79
N THR A 244 13.10 -13.12 10.19
CA THR A 244 13.99 -12.15 10.83
C THR A 244 14.46 -11.10 9.81
N ILE A 245 14.02 -9.86 9.99
CA ILE A 245 14.29 -8.77 9.05
C ILE A 245 14.68 -7.50 9.81
N TRP A 246 15.79 -6.91 9.40
CA TRP A 246 16.21 -5.59 9.81
C TRP A 246 15.85 -4.57 8.73
N ILE A 247 15.26 -3.47 9.18
CA ILE A 247 14.90 -2.33 8.33
C ILE A 247 15.53 -1.09 8.96
N SER A 248 16.25 -0.32 8.16
CA SER A 248 16.77 0.99 8.56
C SER A 248 16.25 2.05 7.59
N VAL A 249 15.84 3.19 8.13
CA VAL A 249 15.49 4.38 7.36
C VAL A 249 16.29 5.54 7.93
N CYS A 250 16.94 6.33 7.08
CA CYS A 250 17.71 7.48 7.53
C CYS A 250 17.44 8.73 6.71
N SER A 251 17.72 9.87 7.34
CA SER A 251 17.90 11.17 6.73
C SER A 251 19.33 11.68 7.04
N ALA A 252 19.63 12.94 6.73
CA ALA A 252 20.91 13.54 7.09
C ALA A 252 21.16 13.54 8.61
N THR A 253 20.11 13.66 9.42
CA THR A 253 20.20 13.88 10.88
C THR A 253 19.54 12.80 11.73
N ASN A 254 18.71 11.94 11.13
CA ASN A 254 17.95 10.93 11.85
C ASN A 254 18.18 9.55 11.26
N MET A 255 18.16 8.52 12.10
CA MET A 255 18.23 7.12 11.70
C MET A 255 17.31 6.29 12.59
N LEU A 256 16.35 5.62 11.96
CA LEU A 256 15.40 4.73 12.60
C LEU A 256 15.64 3.30 12.11
N THR A 257 16.08 2.43 13.02
CA THR A 257 16.37 1.03 12.72
C THR A 257 15.58 0.10 13.63
N ARG A 258 14.89 -0.88 13.06
CA ARG A 258 14.06 -1.83 13.81
C ARG A 258 14.26 -3.26 13.29
N LYS A 259 14.25 -4.22 14.21
CA LYS A 259 14.21 -5.65 13.94
C LYS A 259 12.77 -6.12 13.99
N TYR A 260 12.38 -6.94 13.02
CA TYR A 260 11.10 -7.61 12.97
C TYR A 260 11.31 -9.12 12.87
N ASN A 261 10.32 -9.85 13.39
CA ASN A 261 10.12 -11.25 13.10
C ASN A 261 8.71 -11.42 12.53
N PHE A 262 8.60 -11.74 11.26
CA PHE A 262 7.31 -11.84 10.57
C PHE A 262 6.81 -13.28 10.53
N SER A 263 6.74 -13.90 9.34
CA SER A 263 6.18 -15.23 9.14
C SER A 263 7.23 -16.17 8.54
N ASN A 264 6.85 -17.43 8.32
CA ASN A 264 7.66 -18.38 7.57
C ASN A 264 7.36 -18.36 6.04
N ASP A 265 6.56 -17.42 5.55
CA ASP A 265 6.24 -17.28 4.13
C ASP A 265 7.07 -16.18 3.46
N ARG A 266 7.76 -16.54 2.37
CA ARG A 266 8.69 -15.66 1.66
C ARG A 266 8.01 -14.43 1.07
N ILE A 267 6.87 -14.60 0.41
CA ILE A 267 6.17 -13.51 -0.28
C ILE A 267 5.56 -12.56 0.75
N TYR A 268 4.94 -13.10 1.78
CA TYR A 268 4.43 -12.35 2.91
C TYR A 268 5.53 -11.51 3.55
N ASN A 269 6.70 -12.09 3.80
CA ASN A 269 7.82 -11.38 4.40
C ASN A 269 8.31 -10.22 3.52
N ILE A 270 8.40 -10.41 2.19
CA ILE A 270 8.79 -9.34 1.25
C ILE A 270 7.76 -8.20 1.25
N VAL A 271 6.47 -8.54 1.14
CA VAL A 271 5.37 -7.56 1.11
C VAL A 271 5.29 -6.80 2.43
N ARG A 272 5.36 -7.51 3.56
CA ARG A 272 5.31 -6.93 4.91
C ARG A 272 6.50 -6.03 5.17
N THR A 273 7.71 -6.46 4.80
CA THR A 273 8.94 -5.63 4.91
C THR A 273 8.79 -4.33 4.15
N THR A 274 8.31 -4.41 2.91
CA THR A 274 8.17 -3.24 2.05
C THR A 274 7.14 -2.25 2.61
N GLN A 275 5.99 -2.75 3.08
CA GLN A 275 4.99 -1.92 3.73
C GLN A 275 5.54 -1.27 5.01
N THR A 276 6.22 -2.04 5.87
CA THR A 276 6.81 -1.53 7.11
C THR A 276 7.90 -0.49 6.84
N ALA A 277 8.74 -0.69 5.82
CA ALA A 277 9.78 0.26 5.47
C ALA A 277 9.22 1.63 5.02
N LEU A 278 8.14 1.63 4.23
CA LEU A 278 7.45 2.86 3.82
C LEU A 278 6.78 3.56 5.01
N LEU A 279 6.24 2.80 5.97
CA LEU A 279 5.70 3.38 7.21
C LEU A 279 6.79 4.01 8.08
N MET A 280 7.92 3.31 8.25
CA MET A 280 9.08 3.83 8.97
C MET A 280 9.63 5.11 8.32
N LEU A 281 9.63 5.18 6.98
CA LEU A 281 9.96 6.41 6.28
C LEU A 281 8.99 7.54 6.61
N LYS A 282 7.67 7.26 6.56
CA LYS A 282 6.66 8.26 6.94
C LYS A 282 6.84 8.79 8.37
N GLU A 283 7.35 8.00 9.31
CA GLU A 283 7.61 8.45 10.69
C GLU A 283 8.68 9.56 10.76
N ILE A 284 9.61 9.61 9.81
CA ILE A 284 10.73 10.56 9.80
C ILE A 284 10.63 11.62 8.69
N LEU A 285 9.55 11.59 7.89
CA LEU A 285 9.26 12.60 6.86
C LEU A 285 8.71 13.87 7.47
#